data_AF-A0A7W6IFH8-F1
#
_entry.id   AF-A0A7W6IFH8-F1
#
_cell.length_a   1.000
_cell.length_b   1.000
_cell.length_c   1.000
_cell.angle_alpha   90.00
_cell.angle_beta   90.00
_cell.angle_gamma   90.00
#
_symmetry.space_group_name_H-M   'P 1'
#
loop_
_entity.id
_entity.type
_entity.pdbx_description
1 polymer ?
#
loop_
_entity_poly.entity_id
_entity_poly.type
_entity_poly.pdbx_seq_one_letter_code
_entity_poly.pdbx_strand_id
1 'polypeptide(L)' 'MTDTLTRDEVRALTGRSDDRVVTEILAMGASRAELAVARAWLENDEAMLNEGRPIPSGRVARLVEMLQANDEDLPAIPKL' A
#
# COMPACT_ATOMS: atom_id res chain seq x y z
N MET A 1 -13.65 -1.26 -15.02
CA MET A 1 -14.01 -0.02 -14.32
C MET A 1 -12.71 0.58 -13.79
N THR A 2 -12.29 1.73 -14.30
CA THR A 2 -11.12 2.45 -13.78
C THR A 2 -11.52 3.12 -12.48
N ASP A 3 -11.40 2.37 -11.39
CA ASP A 3 -11.59 2.86 -10.02
C ASP A 3 -10.40 3.74 -9.68
N THR A 4 -10.49 5.02 -10.04
CA THR A 4 -9.47 6.01 -9.72
C THR A 4 -9.46 6.19 -8.21
N LEU A 5 -8.38 5.74 -7.58
CA LEU A 5 -8.16 5.84 -6.15
C LEU A 5 -8.25 7.31 -5.69
N THR A 6 -9.13 7.58 -4.73
CA THR A 6 -9.31 8.92 -4.17
C THR A 6 -8.50 9.13 -2.89
N ARG A 7 -8.23 10.38 -2.51
CA ARG A 7 -7.50 10.72 -1.26
C ARG A 7 -8.18 10.14 -0.02
N ASP A 8 -9.51 10.15 0.02
CA ASP A 8 -10.28 9.61 1.14
C ASP A 8 -10.18 8.08 1.22
N GLU A 9 -10.16 7.39 0.09
CA GLU A 9 -9.96 5.93 0.06
C GLU A 9 -8.56 5.53 0.47
N VAL A 10 -7.54 6.32 0.10
CA VAL A 10 -6.20 6.11 0.63
C VAL A 10 -6.22 6.23 2.14
N ARG A 11 -6.73 7.35 2.68
CA ARG A 11 -6.79 7.57 4.14
C ARG A 11 -7.61 6.52 4.88
N ALA A 12 -8.68 6.00 4.28
CA ALA A 12 -9.47 4.92 4.87
C ALA A 12 -8.67 3.62 4.99
N LEU A 13 -7.77 3.34 4.03
CA LEU A 13 -6.96 2.12 3.98
C LEU A 13 -5.60 2.25 4.66
N THR A 14 -5.08 3.47 4.82
CA THR A 14 -3.78 3.73 5.44
C THR A 14 -3.88 4.34 6.84
N GLY A 15 -5.08 4.78 7.23
CA GLY A 15 -5.31 5.43 8.53
C GLY A 15 -4.73 6.84 8.54
N ARG A 16 -4.10 7.21 9.66
CA ARG A 16 -3.52 8.55 9.85
C ARG A 16 -2.16 8.65 9.15
N SER A 17 -2.15 8.58 7.83
CA SER A 17 -0.94 8.76 7.03
C SER A 17 -0.63 10.23 6.76
N ASP A 18 0.66 10.54 6.61
CA ASP A 18 1.13 11.84 6.14
C ASP A 18 0.58 12.14 4.73
N ASP A 19 0.24 13.40 4.46
CA ASP A 19 -0.20 13.87 3.15
C ASP A 19 0.81 13.58 2.03
N ARG A 20 2.09 13.47 2.37
CA ARG A 20 3.16 13.06 1.44
C ARG A 20 2.95 11.63 0.96
N VAL A 21 2.67 10.69 1.88
CA VAL A 21 2.43 9.27 1.55
C VAL A 21 1.19 9.14 0.68
N VAL A 22 0.11 9.86 1.04
CA VAL A 22 -1.12 9.85 0.25
C VAL A 22 -0.90 10.37 -1.17
N THR A 23 -0.12 11.45 -1.31
CA THR A 23 0.18 12.04 -2.62
C THR A 23 1.03 11.10 -3.49
N GLU A 24 2.00 10.40 -2.92
CA GLU A 24 2.82 9.45 -3.67
C GLU A 24 2.02 8.22 -4.12
N ILE A 25 1.12 7.69 -3.28
CA ILE A 25 0.21 6.59 -3.66
C ILE A 25 -0.69 6.99 -4.84
N LEU A 26 -1.26 8.20 -4.81
CA LEU A 26 -2.08 8.72 -5.90
C LEU A 26 -1.26 8.94 -7.19
N ALA A 27 -0.06 9.50 -7.08
CA ALA A 27 0.83 9.73 -8.22
C ALA A 27 1.28 8.44 -8.91
N MET A 28 1.33 7.32 -8.17
CA MET A 28 1.66 6.00 -8.70
C MET A 28 0.58 5.43 -9.64
N GLY A 29 -0.61 6.03 -9.65
CA GLY A 29 -1.76 5.52 -10.40
C GLY A 29 -2.24 4.16 -9.87
N ALA A 30 -2.08 3.91 -8.57
CA ALA A 30 -2.58 2.70 -7.93
C ALA A 30 -4.11 2.67 -7.96
N SER A 31 -4.67 1.49 -8.18
CA SER A 31 -6.11 1.26 -7.99
C SER A 31 -6.40 0.96 -6.52
N ARG A 32 -7.67 1.12 -6.12
CA ARG A 32 -8.16 0.70 -4.80
C ARG A 32 -7.90 -0.77 -4.50
N ALA A 33 -8.06 -1.64 -5.48
CA ALA A 33 -7.80 -3.07 -5.33
C ALA A 33 -6.32 -3.34 -4.99
N GLU A 34 -5.39 -2.65 -5.66
CA GLU A 34 -3.95 -2.79 -5.38
C GLU A 34 -3.59 -2.31 -3.97
N LEU A 35 -4.16 -1.18 -3.53
CA LEU A 35 -3.94 -0.68 -2.18
C LEU A 35 -4.52 -1.61 -1.11
N ALA A 36 -5.72 -2.17 -1.34
CA ALA A 36 -6.33 -3.13 -0.44
C ALA A 36 -5.52 -4.43 -0.34
N VAL A 37 -4.98 -4.93 -1.46
CA VAL A 37 -4.10 -6.11 -1.45
C VAL A 37 -2.82 -5.81 -0.67
N ALA A 38 -2.20 -4.65 -0.88
CA ALA A 38 -1.00 -4.25 -0.14
C ALA A 38 -1.26 -4.19 1.37
N ARG A 39 -2.39 -3.59 1.78
CA ARG A 39 -2.81 -3.52 3.18
C ARG A 39 -3.03 -4.92 3.78
N ALA A 40 -3.71 -5.80 3.07
CA ALA A 40 -3.94 -7.18 3.52
C ALA A 40 -2.62 -7.96 3.71
N TRP A 41 -1.64 -7.73 2.83
CA TRP A 41 -0.30 -8.30 2.97
C TRP A 41 0.43 -7.78 4.20
N LEU A 42 0.32 -6.48 4.51
CA LEU A 42 0.93 -5.91 5.71
C LEU A 42 0.34 -6.50 7.00
N GLU A 43 -0.97 -6.79 7.00
CA GLU A 43 -1.69 -7.24 8.20
C GLU A 43 -1.68 -8.77 8.39
N ASN A 44 -1.51 -9.56 7.31
CA ASN A 44 -1.72 -11.01 7.32
C ASN A 44 -0.68 -11.78 6.48
N ASP A 45 0.56 -11.29 6.37
CA ASP A 45 1.62 -11.88 5.54
C ASP A 45 1.79 -13.40 5.72
N GLU A 46 1.90 -13.89 6.97
CA GLU A 46 2.06 -15.31 7.27
C GLU A 46 0.86 -16.14 6.78
N ALA A 47 -0.37 -15.64 6.99
CA ALA A 47 -1.58 -16.32 6.53
C ALA A 47 -1.65 -16.33 4.99
N MET A 48 -1.35 -15.22 4.34
CA MET A 48 -1.34 -15.09 2.88
C MET A 48 -0.30 -16.03 2.23
N LEU A 49 0.87 -16.17 2.85
CA LEU A 49 1.90 -17.13 2.42
C LEU A 49 1.42 -18.57 2.59
N ASN A 50 0.81 -18.92 3.72
CA ASN A 50 0.27 -20.25 3.98
C ASN A 50 -0.88 -20.64 3.03
N GLU A 51 -1.67 -19.65 2.59
CA GLU A 51 -2.71 -19.81 1.57
C GLU A 51 -2.14 -19.95 0.13
N GLY A 52 -0.83 -19.83 -0.04
CA GLY A 52 -0.17 -19.91 -1.35
C GLY A 52 -0.46 -18.70 -2.23
N ARG A 53 -0.80 -17.55 -1.65
CA ARG A 53 -1.05 -16.34 -2.45
C ARG A 53 0.26 -15.83 -3.06
N PRO A 54 0.23 -15.24 -4.27
CA PRO A 54 1.43 -14.70 -4.90
C PRO A 54 2.03 -13.57 -4.06
N ILE A 55 3.34 -13.66 -3.82
CA ILE A 55 4.10 -12.58 -3.17
C ILE A 55 3.89 -11.28 -3.96
N PRO A 56 3.66 -10.14 -3.29
CA PRO A 56 3.49 -8.85 -3.95
C PRO A 56 4.65 -8.57 -4.89
N SER A 57 4.33 -8.03 -6.07
CA SER A 57 5.32 -7.60 -7.05
C SER A 57 4.89 -6.30 -7.73
N GLY A 58 5.82 -5.64 -8.41
CA GLY A 58 5.56 -4.38 -9.12
C GLY A 58 4.96 -3.31 -8.21
N ARG A 59 3.80 -2.78 -8.61
CA ARG A 59 3.13 -1.69 -7.89
C ARG A 59 2.68 -2.10 -6.48
N VAL A 60 2.12 -3.30 -6.33
CA VAL A 60 1.62 -3.79 -5.04
C VAL A 60 2.76 -3.95 -4.03
N ALA A 61 3.93 -4.45 -4.46
CA ALA A 61 5.10 -4.53 -3.58
C ALA A 61 5.54 -3.15 -3.08
N ARG A 62 5.58 -2.15 -3.97
CA ARG A 62 5.92 -0.77 -3.59
C ARG A 62 4.91 -0.17 -2.62
N LEU A 63 3.63 -0.48 -2.78
CA LEU A 63 2.59 -0.07 -1.82
C LEU A 63 2.83 -0.72 -0.44
N VAL A 64 3.12 -2.02 -0.37
CA VAL A 64 3.40 -2.70 0.92
C VAL A 64 4.54 -2.01 1.67
N GLU A 65 5.65 -1.73 0.98
CA GLU A 65 6.81 -1.05 1.60
C GLU A 65 6.47 0.37 2.09
N MET A 66 5.69 1.13 1.30
CA MET A 66 5.26 2.47 1.71
C MET A 66 4.32 2.44 2.91
N LEU A 67 3.41 1.48 2.96
CA LEU A 67 2.49 1.31 4.09
C LEU A 67 3.27 0.89 5.34
N GLN A 68 4.21 -0.04 5.21
CA GLN A 68 5.07 -0.44 6.31
C GLN A 68 5.87 0.74 6.87
N ALA A 69 6.49 1.54 5.98
CA ALA A 69 7.24 2.71 6.40
C ALA A 69 6.32 3.76 7.07
N ASN A 70 5.09 3.93 6.60
CA ASN A 70 4.12 4.82 7.22
C ASN A 70 3.68 4.33 8.61
N ASP A 71 3.46 3.03 8.79
CA ASP A 71 2.98 2.47 10.05
C ASP A 71 4.09 2.43 11.12
N GLU A 72 5.34 2.28 10.71
CA GLU A 72 6.51 2.29 11.58
C GLU A 72 7.11 3.71 11.79
N ASP A 73 6.44 4.77 11.29
CA ASP A 73 6.95 6.16 11.26
C ASP A 73 8.38 6.27 10.67
N LEU A 74 8.74 5.34 9.78
CA LEU A 74 10.03 5.33 9.12
C LEU A 74 10.04 6.31 7.94
N PRO A 75 11.19 6.96 7.66
CA PRO A 75 11.31 7.77 6.46
C PRO A 75 11.08 6.88 5.23
N ALA A 76 10.06 7.18 4.44
CA ALA A 76 9.78 6.51 3.17
C ALA A 76 11.09 6.36 2.37
N ILE A 77 11.58 5.13 2.28
CA ILE A 77 12.97 4.84 1.94
C ILE A 77 13.18 5.18 0.46
N PRO A 78 14.21 5.97 0.09
CA PRO A 78 14.60 6.08 -1.30
C PRO A 78 15.19 4.73 -1.72
N LYS A 79 14.51 4.01 -2.60
CA LYS A 79 15.09 2.82 -3.23
C LYS A 79 16.31 3.24 -4.06
N LEU A 80 17.48 2.68 -3.69
CA LEU A 80 18.74 2.71 -4.44
C LEU A 80 18.58 2.12 -5.84
#